data_AF-A0A3D5Z7Z7-F1
#
_entry.id   AF-A0A3D5Z7Z7-F1
#
_cell.length_a   1.000
_cell.length_b   1.000
_cell.length_c   1.000
_cell.angle_alpha   90.00
_cell.angle_beta   90.00
_cell.angle_gamma   90.00
#
_symmetry.space_group_name_H-M   'P 1'
#
loop_
_entity.id
_entity.type
_entity.pdbx_description
1 polymer ?
#
loop_
_entity_poly.entity_id
_entity_poly.type
_entity_poly.pdbx_seq_one_letter_code
_entity_poly.pdbx_strand_id
1 'polypeptide(L)'
;MQKVVYINDLRELPHGRMLITDGNSSVLYKVSPHIYYKKFGERYIRLDEDKKQELMNFLEYILDIDTKNYVSPIRLYRSKDRLYGYTIVKVPGKNLNHVSKRTKVSEFIERIDEMKETMRVLADKRVVLSDVNMSNIIYNKSFFLIDIDNSYIDYTHSKDIIYLSNMNKFYMDVVNTLINDMPEVLEMDCEFRERERLLGQGFNEDYKEMLIFMKELLENYYNKEIVTINDFRKLTRR
;
A
#
# COMPACT_ATOMS: atom_id res chain seq x y z
N MET A 1 -12.54 -21.21 -10.93
CA MET A 1 -11.94 -21.56 -9.63
C MET A 1 -12.73 -20.85 -8.54
N GLN A 2 -13.14 -21.54 -7.48
CA GLN A 2 -13.94 -20.93 -6.40
C GLN A 2 -13.08 -19.98 -5.55
N LYS A 3 -13.49 -18.71 -5.45
CA LYS A 3 -12.76 -17.66 -4.71
C LYS A 3 -13.15 -17.57 -3.22
N VAL A 4 -14.35 -18.02 -2.85
CA VAL A 4 -14.80 -18.09 -1.46
C VAL A 4 -14.99 -19.55 -1.06
N VAL A 5 -14.26 -20.00 -0.04
CA VAL A 5 -14.30 -21.36 0.49
C VAL A 5 -15.02 -21.37 1.84
N TYR A 6 -16.13 -22.10 1.89
CA TYR A 6 -16.89 -22.31 3.12
C TYR A 6 -16.30 -23.49 3.90
N ILE A 7 -15.91 -23.24 5.15
CA ILE A 7 -15.18 -24.17 6.01
C ILE A 7 -16.13 -24.74 7.07
N ASN A 8 -16.24 -26.06 7.09
CA ASN A 8 -16.99 -26.80 8.10
C ASN A 8 -16.06 -27.39 9.18
N ASP A 9 -14.80 -27.67 8.83
CA ASP A 9 -13.76 -28.20 9.71
C ASP A 9 -12.46 -27.40 9.58
N LEU A 10 -11.84 -27.03 10.70
CA LEU A 10 -10.57 -26.29 10.71
C LEU A 10 -9.42 -27.02 10.01
N ARG A 11 -9.51 -28.34 9.86
CA ARG A 11 -8.56 -29.16 9.08
C ARG A 11 -8.57 -28.83 7.59
N GLU A 12 -9.61 -28.16 7.09
CA GLU A 12 -9.71 -27.70 5.71
C GLU A 12 -8.91 -26.41 5.44
N LEU A 13 -8.47 -25.71 6.49
CA LEU A 13 -7.68 -24.49 6.33
C LEU A 13 -6.29 -24.79 5.77
N PRO A 14 -5.67 -23.84 5.05
CA PRO A 14 -4.30 -24.00 4.60
C PRO A 14 -3.35 -24.20 5.79
N HIS A 15 -2.77 -25.39 5.90
CA HIS A 15 -1.79 -25.70 6.94
C HIS A 15 -0.46 -25.02 6.60
N GLY A 16 -0.14 -23.97 7.36
CA GLY A 16 1.11 -23.25 7.26
C GLY A 16 2.30 -24.17 7.57
N ARG A 17 3.25 -24.28 6.64
CA ARG A 17 4.49 -25.02 6.86
C ARG A 17 5.51 -24.23 7.68
N MET A 18 5.38 -22.90 7.68
CA MET A 18 6.30 -21.98 8.35
C MET A 18 5.60 -20.66 8.65
N LEU A 19 5.78 -20.15 9.87
CA LEU A 19 5.40 -18.79 10.25
C LEU A 19 6.29 -17.77 9.53
N ILE A 20 5.70 -16.75 8.89
CA ILE A 20 6.43 -15.66 8.22
C ILE A 20 6.48 -14.42 9.11
N THR A 21 5.32 -14.03 9.66
CA THR A 21 5.20 -12.90 10.58
C THR A 21 4.01 -13.11 11.50
N ASP A 22 4.12 -12.57 12.71
CA ASP A 22 3.08 -12.53 13.72
C ASP A 22 2.75 -11.06 13.99
N GLY A 23 1.67 -10.58 13.39
CA GLY A 23 1.21 -9.20 13.53
C GLY A 23 0.03 -9.11 14.49
N ASN A 24 -0.21 -7.91 15.02
CA ASN A 24 -1.25 -7.65 16.03
C ASN A 24 -2.67 -8.13 15.64
N SER A 25 -2.99 -8.16 14.35
CA SER A 25 -4.32 -8.51 13.85
C SER A 25 -4.36 -9.85 13.11
N SER A 26 -3.21 -10.39 12.69
CA SER A 26 -3.16 -11.57 11.84
C SER A 26 -1.78 -12.20 11.81
N VAL A 27 -1.76 -13.49 11.49
CA VAL A 27 -0.55 -14.28 11.36
C VAL A 27 -0.39 -14.73 9.91
N LEU A 28 0.79 -14.53 9.32
CA LEU A 28 1.06 -14.91 7.93
C LEU A 28 1.86 -16.21 7.90
N TYR A 29 1.33 -17.22 7.23
CA TYR A 29 1.96 -18.53 7.06
C TYR A 29 2.36 -18.79 5.62
N LYS A 30 3.49 -19.47 5.42
CA LYS A 30 3.87 -20.00 4.11
C LYS A 30 3.17 -21.34 3.86
N VAL A 31 2.35 -21.39 2.81
CA VAL A 31 1.66 -22.62 2.38
C VAL A 31 2.45 -23.33 1.27
N SER A 32 2.98 -22.56 0.33
CA SER A 32 3.82 -23.05 -0.78
C SER A 32 4.94 -22.04 -1.08
N PRO A 33 5.87 -22.31 -2.02
CA PRO A 33 6.91 -21.35 -2.39
C PRO A 33 6.38 -19.97 -2.80
N HIS A 34 5.17 -19.89 -3.37
CA HIS A 34 4.58 -18.68 -3.95
C HIS A 34 3.25 -18.27 -3.31
N ILE A 35 2.73 -19.01 -2.33
CA ILE A 35 1.45 -18.72 -1.70
C ILE A 35 1.62 -18.60 -0.19
N TYR A 36 1.08 -17.51 0.34
CA TYR A 36 0.94 -17.27 1.76
C TYR A 36 -0.53 -17.36 2.18
N TYR A 37 -0.75 -17.71 3.45
CA TYR A 37 -2.05 -17.70 4.09
C TYR A 37 -2.02 -16.69 5.23
N LYS A 38 -2.79 -15.61 5.10
CA LYS A 38 -3.03 -14.63 6.17
C LYS A 38 -4.18 -15.16 7.02
N LYS A 39 -3.87 -15.64 8.21
CA LYS A 39 -4.85 -16.10 9.21
C LYS A 39 -5.24 -14.92 10.07
N PHE A 40 -6.54 -14.62 10.15
CA PHE A 40 -7.02 -13.57 11.02
C PHE A 40 -6.97 -13.98 12.50
N GLY A 41 -6.54 -13.06 13.35
CA GLY A 41 -6.48 -13.24 14.79
C GLY A 41 -7.83 -13.05 15.49
N GLU A 42 -7.85 -13.20 16.81
CA GLU A 42 -9.07 -13.07 17.62
C GLU A 42 -9.75 -11.70 17.52
N ARG A 43 -9.00 -10.64 17.20
CA ARG A 43 -9.56 -9.29 17.06
C ARG A 43 -10.67 -9.22 16.01
N TYR A 44 -10.52 -9.94 14.89
CA TYR A 44 -11.55 -10.04 13.85
C TYR A 44 -12.71 -10.96 14.25
N ILE A 45 -12.52 -11.82 15.26
CA ILE A 45 -13.56 -12.69 15.82
C ILE A 45 -14.48 -11.90 16.77
N ARG A 46 -13.96 -10.84 17.39
CA ARG A 46 -14.67 -10.01 18.38
C ARG A 46 -15.38 -8.78 17.78
N LEU A 47 -15.40 -8.64 16.45
CA LEU A 47 -16.21 -7.62 15.79
C LEU A 47 -17.70 -7.88 16.09
N ASP A 48 -18.47 -6.80 16.25
CA ASP A 48 -19.92 -6.89 16.24
C ASP A 48 -20.43 -7.45 14.90
N GLU A 49 -21.67 -7.94 14.88
CA GLU A 49 -22.21 -8.69 13.74
C GLU A 49 -22.25 -7.84 12.46
N ASP A 50 -22.60 -6.56 12.58
CA ASP A 50 -22.67 -5.63 11.46
C ASP A 50 -21.28 -5.38 10.85
N LYS A 51 -20.27 -4.99 11.65
CA LYS A 51 -18.91 -4.75 11.15
C LYS A 51 -18.27 -6.00 10.59
N LYS A 52 -18.60 -7.16 11.15
CA LYS A 52 -18.13 -8.44 10.63
C LYS A 52 -18.71 -8.72 9.26
N GLN A 53 -20.01 -8.47 9.07
CA GLN A 53 -20.66 -8.63 7.78
C GLN A 53 -20.13 -7.64 6.75
N GLU A 54 -19.88 -6.38 7.14
CA GLU A 54 -19.24 -5.37 6.30
C GLU A 54 -17.84 -5.83 5.85
N LEU A 55 -17.00 -6.29 6.79
CA LEU A 55 -15.68 -6.82 6.47
C LEU A 55 -15.75 -8.06 5.56
N MET A 56 -16.68 -8.98 5.82
CA MET A 56 -16.89 -10.15 4.95
C MET A 56 -17.24 -9.71 3.53
N ASN A 57 -18.19 -8.79 3.38
CA ASN A 57 -18.63 -8.27 2.08
C ASN A 57 -17.47 -7.57 1.36
N PHE A 58 -16.69 -6.77 2.09
CA PHE A 58 -15.52 -6.09 1.54
C PHE A 58 -14.44 -7.07 1.08
N LEU A 59 -14.11 -8.07 1.91
CA LEU A 59 -13.12 -9.08 1.57
C LEU A 59 -13.54 -9.92 0.37
N GLU A 60 -14.83 -10.26 0.26
CA GLU A 60 -15.35 -10.94 -0.93
C GLU A 60 -15.28 -10.05 -2.17
N TYR A 61 -15.59 -8.77 -2.02
CA TYR A 61 -15.54 -7.79 -3.11
C TYR A 61 -14.13 -7.62 -3.70
N ILE A 62 -13.10 -7.51 -2.85
CA ILE A 62 -11.72 -7.30 -3.31
C ILE A 62 -11.09 -8.52 -4.00
N LEU A 63 -11.68 -9.72 -3.88
CA LEU A 63 -11.27 -10.91 -4.61
C LEU A 63 -11.43 -10.76 -6.13
N ASP A 64 -12.31 -9.86 -6.57
CA ASP A 64 -12.65 -9.63 -7.97
C ASP A 64 -12.01 -8.37 -8.57
N ILE A 65 -11.20 -7.65 -7.78
CA ILE A 65 -10.43 -6.51 -8.29
C ILE A 65 -9.14 -7.05 -8.92
N ASP A 66 -9.06 -6.93 -10.24
CA ASP A 66 -7.88 -7.27 -11.03
C ASP A 66 -7.21 -5.99 -11.52
N THR A 67 -6.02 -5.70 -10.98
CA THR A 67 -5.18 -4.60 -11.47
C THR A 67 -3.71 -4.89 -11.18
N LYS A 68 -2.83 -4.39 -12.05
CA LYS A 68 -1.42 -4.78 -12.17
C LYS A 68 -0.64 -4.63 -10.85
N ASN A 69 -0.86 -3.54 -10.13
CA ASN A 69 -0.06 -3.17 -8.96
C ASN A 69 -0.82 -3.36 -7.64
N TYR A 70 -1.87 -4.17 -7.64
CA TYR A 70 -2.55 -4.64 -6.44
C TYR A 70 -2.53 -6.16 -6.38
N VAL A 71 -2.21 -6.70 -5.21
CA VAL A 71 -2.11 -8.14 -5.02
C VAL A 71 -3.38 -8.60 -4.34
N SER A 72 -4.38 -8.94 -5.17
CA SER A 72 -5.65 -9.44 -4.68
C SER A 72 -5.51 -10.79 -3.97
N PRO A 73 -6.28 -11.04 -2.89
CA PRO A 73 -6.40 -12.37 -2.33
C PRO A 73 -6.89 -13.38 -3.38
N ILE A 74 -6.36 -14.60 -3.32
CA ILE A 74 -6.70 -15.69 -4.24
C ILE A 74 -7.97 -16.41 -3.78
N ARG A 75 -8.05 -16.68 -2.47
CA ARG A 75 -9.17 -17.39 -1.83
C ARG A 75 -9.42 -16.86 -0.44
N LEU A 76 -10.67 -16.56 -0.13
CA LEU A 76 -11.15 -16.25 1.21
C LEU A 76 -11.71 -17.51 1.87
N TYR A 77 -11.34 -17.74 3.13
CA TYR A 77 -11.81 -18.87 3.94
C TYR A 77 -12.73 -18.35 5.04
N ARG A 78 -13.99 -18.79 5.03
CA ARG A 78 -15.01 -18.36 5.99
C ARG A 78 -15.96 -19.50 6.34
N SER A 79 -16.74 -19.35 7.41
CA SER A 79 -18.00 -20.08 7.61
C SER A 79 -19.16 -19.08 7.51
N LYS A 80 -20.37 -19.52 7.87
CA LYS A 80 -21.52 -18.61 8.00
C LYS A 80 -21.20 -17.44 8.93
N ASP A 81 -20.63 -17.77 10.09
CA ASP A 81 -20.47 -16.82 11.20
C ASP A 81 -18.99 -16.57 11.54
N ARG A 82 -18.02 -16.83 10.66
CA ARG A 82 -16.60 -16.60 10.98
C ARG A 82 -15.74 -16.36 9.75
N LEU A 83 -14.84 -15.38 9.85
CA LEU A 83 -13.72 -15.19 8.92
C LEU A 83 -12.49 -15.90 9.46
N TYR A 84 -11.84 -16.73 8.64
CA TYR A 84 -10.60 -17.42 9.02
C TYR A 84 -9.35 -16.73 8.47
N GLY A 85 -9.44 -16.18 7.26
CA GLY A 85 -8.31 -15.58 6.57
C GLY A 85 -8.39 -15.76 5.07
N TYR A 86 -7.31 -15.45 4.37
CA TYR A 86 -7.23 -15.62 2.92
C TYR A 86 -5.83 -16.05 2.47
N THR A 87 -5.75 -16.69 1.30
CA THR A 87 -4.48 -16.95 0.62
C THR A 87 -4.15 -15.84 -0.35
N ILE A 88 -2.87 -15.50 -0.47
CA ILE A 88 -2.36 -14.42 -1.34
C ILE A 88 -1.08 -14.88 -2.03
N VAL A 89 -0.81 -14.34 -3.23
CA VAL A 89 0.44 -14.59 -3.94
C VAL A 89 1.59 -13.85 -3.26
N LYS A 90 2.74 -14.51 -3.13
CA LYS A 90 3.97 -13.87 -2.70
C LYS A 90 4.46 -12.91 -3.78
N VAL A 91 4.57 -11.64 -3.42
CA VAL A 91 5.27 -10.63 -4.24
C VAL A 91 6.77 -10.66 -3.93
N PRO A 92 7.64 -10.77 -4.94
CA PRO A 92 9.07 -10.58 -4.74
C PRO A 92 9.36 -9.10 -4.47
N GLY A 93 10.18 -8.80 -3.46
CA GLY A 93 10.58 -7.44 -3.15
C GLY A 93 10.78 -7.20 -1.66
N LYS A 94 10.86 -5.92 -1.31
CA LYS A 94 10.89 -5.42 0.07
C LYS A 94 9.80 -4.39 0.23
N ASN A 95 9.21 -4.32 1.41
CA ASN A 95 8.34 -3.20 1.73
C ASN A 95 9.15 -1.89 1.81
N LEU A 96 8.49 -0.74 1.71
CA LEU A 96 9.13 0.57 1.65
C LEU A 96 10.04 0.85 2.87
N ASN A 97 9.69 0.32 4.04
CA ASN A 97 10.55 0.37 5.24
C ASN A 97 11.94 -0.26 5.03
N HIS A 98 12.05 -1.24 4.14
CA HIS A 98 13.26 -2.04 3.94
C HIS A 98 13.80 -1.97 2.50
N VAL A 99 13.39 -0.97 1.72
CA VAL A 99 13.98 -0.74 0.40
C VAL A 99 15.48 -0.48 0.54
N SER A 100 16.26 -1.04 -0.39
CA SER A 100 17.71 -0.88 -0.40
C SER A 100 18.09 0.59 -0.46
N LYS A 101 19.00 1.01 0.43
CA LYS A 101 19.58 2.36 0.38
C LYS A 101 20.33 2.63 -0.94
N ARG A 102 20.75 1.58 -1.66
CA ARG A 102 21.44 1.67 -2.96
C ARG A 102 20.48 1.79 -4.16
N THR A 103 19.16 1.73 -3.94
CA THR A 103 18.19 1.94 -5.03
C THR A 103 18.38 3.32 -5.62
N LYS A 104 18.43 3.41 -6.95
CA LYS A 104 18.54 4.70 -7.64
C LYS A 104 17.23 5.47 -7.52
N VAL A 105 17.33 6.75 -7.18
CA VAL A 105 16.17 7.62 -6.98
C VAL A 105 15.41 7.82 -8.27
N SER A 106 16.10 8.00 -9.40
CA SER A 106 15.46 8.10 -10.72
C SER A 106 14.63 6.86 -11.05
N GLU A 107 15.19 5.66 -10.90
CA GLU A 107 14.46 4.40 -11.13
C GLU A 107 13.29 4.19 -10.16
N PHE A 108 13.32 4.81 -8.98
CA PHE A 108 12.25 4.75 -7.97
C PHE A 108 11.11 5.72 -8.32
N ILE A 109 11.45 6.97 -8.65
CA ILE A 109 10.50 8.04 -9.02
C ILE A 109 9.75 7.69 -10.32
N GLU A 110 10.44 7.15 -11.33
CA GLU A 110 9.83 6.76 -12.62
C GLU A 110 8.70 5.73 -12.50
N ARG A 111 8.57 5.04 -11.36
CA ARG A 111 7.54 4.01 -11.15
C ARG A 111 6.26 4.55 -10.53
N ILE A 112 6.20 5.82 -10.16
CA ILE A 112 5.05 6.42 -9.46
C ILE A 112 3.81 6.45 -10.34
N ASP A 113 3.97 6.82 -11.62
CA ASP A 113 2.85 6.90 -12.55
C ASP A 113 2.20 5.54 -12.80
N GLU A 114 2.92 4.42 -12.61
CA GLU A 114 2.35 3.07 -12.71
C GLU A 114 1.22 2.85 -11.69
N MET A 115 1.26 3.54 -10.55
CA MET A 115 0.23 3.43 -9.52
C MET A 115 -1.05 4.20 -9.84
N LYS A 116 -1.00 5.20 -10.73
CA LYS A 116 -2.19 5.99 -11.11
C LYS A 116 -3.32 5.11 -11.63
N GLU A 117 -2.99 4.19 -12.53
CA GLU A 117 -3.97 3.24 -13.08
C GLU A 117 -4.55 2.33 -12.00
N THR A 118 -3.70 1.82 -11.10
CA THR A 118 -4.15 0.97 -10.00
C THR A 118 -5.08 1.73 -9.05
N MET A 119 -4.74 2.96 -8.68
CA MET A 119 -5.60 3.80 -7.84
C MET A 119 -6.90 4.17 -8.55
N ARG A 120 -6.88 4.37 -9.87
CA ARG A 120 -8.08 4.65 -10.67
C ARG A 120 -9.02 3.46 -10.65
N VAL A 121 -8.51 2.24 -10.88
CA VAL A 121 -9.31 1.01 -10.78
C VAL A 121 -9.91 0.84 -9.38
N LEU A 122 -9.14 1.06 -8.33
CA LEU A 122 -9.64 0.99 -6.95
C LEU A 122 -10.75 2.03 -6.68
N ALA A 123 -10.56 3.27 -7.16
CA ALA A 123 -11.54 4.33 -7.02
C ALA A 123 -12.81 4.07 -7.84
N ASP A 124 -12.69 3.48 -9.03
CA ASP A 124 -13.82 3.05 -9.84
C ASP A 124 -14.64 1.96 -9.15
N LYS A 125 -13.97 1.12 -8.37
CA LYS A 125 -14.53 0.12 -7.47
C LYS A 125 -14.93 0.71 -6.10
N ARG A 126 -14.89 2.03 -5.95
CA ARG A 126 -15.28 2.77 -4.73
C ARG A 126 -14.46 2.39 -3.50
N VAL A 127 -13.27 1.82 -3.66
CA VAL A 127 -12.41 1.39 -2.56
C VAL A 127 -11.60 2.58 -2.04
N VAL A 128 -11.83 2.95 -0.77
CA VAL A 128 -11.02 3.93 -0.03
C VAL A 128 -10.02 3.17 0.82
N LEU A 129 -8.73 3.45 0.61
CA LEU A 129 -7.67 2.77 1.34
C LEU A 129 -7.48 3.40 2.73
N SER A 130 -7.74 2.64 3.80
CA SER A 130 -7.64 3.17 5.18
C SER A 130 -6.25 3.07 5.78
N ASP A 131 -5.49 2.05 5.40
CA ASP A 131 -4.24 1.64 6.06
C ASP A 131 -3.11 1.45 5.02
N VAL A 132 -2.97 2.43 4.12
CA VAL A 132 -1.78 2.52 3.28
C VAL A 132 -0.66 3.03 4.17
N ASN A 133 0.34 2.19 4.36
CA ASN A 133 1.56 2.53 5.06
C ASN A 133 2.74 1.85 4.34
N MET A 134 3.96 2.32 4.63
CA MET A 134 5.20 1.78 4.06
C MET A 134 5.37 0.24 4.20
N SER A 135 4.71 -0.41 5.16
CA SER A 135 4.77 -1.88 5.31
C SER A 135 3.90 -2.62 4.29
N ASN A 136 2.86 -1.95 3.79
CA ASN A 136 1.84 -2.48 2.88
C ASN A 136 2.10 -2.14 1.39
N ILE A 137 3.24 -1.51 1.10
CA ILE A 137 3.71 -1.24 -0.26
C ILE A 137 5.02 -2.00 -0.49
N ILE A 138 5.02 -2.96 -1.41
CA ILE A 138 6.21 -3.70 -1.83
C ILE A 138 6.84 -3.02 -3.03
N TYR A 139 8.14 -2.79 -2.98
CA TYR A 139 8.93 -2.32 -4.11
C TYR A 139 9.86 -3.42 -4.65
N ASN A 140 9.79 -3.63 -5.96
CA ASN A 140 10.72 -4.45 -6.74
C ASN A 140 10.75 -3.96 -8.19
N LYS A 141 11.43 -2.83 -8.44
CA LYS A 141 11.43 -2.11 -9.73
C LYS A 141 10.04 -1.67 -10.21
N SER A 142 9.01 -1.85 -9.39
CA SER A 142 7.63 -1.40 -9.52
C SER A 142 7.02 -1.48 -8.11
N PHE A 143 5.91 -0.76 -7.88
CA PHE A 143 5.22 -0.74 -6.59
C PHE A 143 4.08 -1.76 -6.60
N PHE A 144 3.80 -2.40 -5.47
CA PHE A 144 2.68 -3.31 -5.32
C PHE A 144 1.98 -3.05 -3.99
N LEU A 145 0.69 -2.76 -4.04
CA LEU A 145 -0.17 -2.70 -2.87
C LEU A 145 -0.52 -4.11 -2.43
N ILE A 146 -0.29 -4.36 -1.15
CA ILE A 146 -0.76 -5.55 -0.44
C ILE A 146 -1.61 -5.10 0.73
N ASP A 147 -2.33 -6.06 1.31
CA ASP A 147 -2.92 -5.89 2.63
C ASP A 147 -3.89 -4.70 2.79
N ILE A 148 -4.87 -4.61 1.88
CA ILE A 148 -5.88 -3.55 1.92
C ILE A 148 -7.12 -3.94 2.75
N ASP A 149 -7.04 -4.98 3.59
CA ASP A 149 -8.23 -5.57 4.25
C ASP A 149 -8.92 -4.67 5.30
N ASN A 150 -8.24 -3.63 5.79
CA ASN A 150 -8.82 -2.59 6.63
C ASN A 150 -9.46 -1.42 5.84
N SER A 151 -9.47 -1.51 4.52
CA SER A 151 -10.11 -0.52 3.62
C SER A 151 -11.62 -0.70 3.58
N TYR A 152 -12.34 0.24 2.95
CA TYR A 152 -13.80 0.19 2.87
C TYR A 152 -14.33 0.70 1.53
N ILE A 153 -15.64 0.48 1.30
CA ILE A 153 -16.35 0.95 0.12
C ILE A 153 -17.05 2.28 0.44
N ASP A 154 -16.80 3.31 -0.35
CA ASP A 154 -17.38 4.65 -0.17
C ASP A 154 -18.29 5.04 -1.33
N TYR A 155 -19.58 5.14 -1.04
CA TYR A 155 -20.59 5.60 -1.99
C TYR A 155 -20.95 7.09 -1.85
N THR A 156 -20.39 7.78 -0.86
CA THR A 156 -20.70 9.18 -0.55
C THR A 156 -19.82 10.14 -1.34
N HIS A 157 -18.54 9.81 -1.53
CA HIS A 157 -17.61 10.64 -2.29
C HIS A 157 -17.58 10.26 -3.78
N SER A 158 -17.18 11.22 -4.63
CA SER A 158 -16.95 10.94 -6.05
C SER A 158 -15.74 10.01 -6.23
N LYS A 159 -15.71 9.28 -7.35
CA LYS A 159 -14.58 8.42 -7.70
C LYS A 159 -13.27 9.22 -7.81
N ASP A 160 -13.33 10.45 -8.30
CA ASP A 160 -12.14 11.31 -8.39
C ASP A 160 -11.59 11.70 -7.02
N ILE A 161 -12.45 11.99 -6.04
CA ILE A 161 -12.02 12.27 -4.66
C ILE A 161 -11.37 11.02 -4.05
N ILE A 162 -11.95 9.84 -4.27
CA ILE A 162 -11.37 8.56 -3.80
C ILE A 162 -10.01 8.32 -4.44
N TYR A 163 -9.89 8.54 -5.75
CA TYR A 163 -8.63 8.40 -6.49
C TYR A 163 -7.55 9.31 -5.92
N LEU A 164 -7.83 10.61 -5.77
CA LEU A 164 -6.88 11.60 -5.26
C LEU A 164 -6.47 11.28 -3.81
N SER A 165 -7.42 10.87 -2.97
CA SER A 165 -7.15 10.46 -1.59
C SER A 165 -6.23 9.24 -1.52
N ASN A 166 -6.49 8.21 -2.33
CA ASN A 166 -5.67 7.01 -2.39
C ASN A 166 -4.27 7.30 -2.95
N MET A 167 -4.17 8.12 -4.00
CA MET A 167 -2.89 8.56 -4.57
C MET A 167 -2.07 9.36 -3.57
N ASN A 168 -2.68 10.31 -2.85
CA ASN A 168 -1.99 11.09 -1.81
C ASN A 168 -1.43 10.19 -0.71
N LYS A 169 -2.19 9.21 -0.22
CA LYS A 169 -1.69 8.27 0.81
C LYS A 169 -0.48 7.49 0.34
N PHE A 170 -0.54 6.92 -0.86
CA PHE A 170 0.59 6.24 -1.48
C PHE A 170 1.79 7.16 -1.66
N TYR A 171 1.57 8.37 -2.17
CA TYR A 171 2.61 9.36 -2.40
C TYR A 171 3.35 9.73 -1.10
N MET A 172 2.62 9.93 0.00
CA MET A 172 3.23 10.25 1.29
C MET A 172 4.15 9.12 1.79
N ASP A 173 3.78 7.85 1.62
CA ASP A 173 4.66 6.73 1.97
C ASP A 173 5.91 6.65 1.07
N VAL A 174 5.78 7.02 -0.20
CA VAL A 174 6.91 7.14 -1.13
C VAL A 174 7.85 8.27 -0.67
N VAL A 175 7.31 9.43 -0.29
CA VAL A 175 8.09 10.54 0.27
C VAL A 175 8.81 10.11 1.56
N ASN A 176 8.10 9.49 2.50
CA ASN A 176 8.66 8.96 3.76
C ASN A 176 9.71 7.87 3.54
N THR A 177 9.75 7.24 2.37
CA THR A 177 10.83 6.34 1.99
C THR A 177 12.11 7.10 1.67
N LEU A 178 11.99 8.27 1.02
CA LEU A 178 13.11 9.07 0.54
C LEU A 178 13.68 9.98 1.64
N ILE A 179 12.82 10.59 2.45
CA ILE A 179 13.20 11.54 3.51
C ILE A 179 12.92 10.98 4.90
N ASN A 180 13.72 11.37 5.88
CA ASN A 180 13.45 11.04 7.29
C ASN A 180 12.61 12.14 7.95
N ASP A 181 12.96 13.40 7.67
CA ASP A 181 12.28 14.60 8.14
C ASP A 181 12.17 15.59 6.99
N MET A 182 11.19 16.50 7.05
CA MET A 182 11.10 17.61 6.11
C MET A 182 12.30 18.55 6.32
N PRO A 183 13.16 18.76 5.30
CA PRO A 183 14.27 19.70 5.36
C PRO A 183 13.76 21.15 5.35
N GLU A 184 14.38 22.01 6.16
CA GLU A 184 14.01 23.44 6.25
C GLU A 184 14.03 24.15 4.90
N VAL A 185 14.95 23.77 3.99
CA VAL A 185 15.00 24.33 2.63
C VAL A 185 13.69 24.11 1.86
N LEU A 186 13.04 22.95 2.00
CA LEU A 186 11.76 22.68 1.33
C LEU A 186 10.63 23.49 1.98
N GLU A 187 10.66 23.65 3.31
CA GLU A 187 9.66 24.45 4.04
C GLU A 187 9.75 25.95 3.72
N MET A 188 10.94 26.43 3.38
CA MET A 188 11.19 27.84 3.02
C MET A 188 10.90 28.13 1.54
N ASP A 189 10.94 27.13 0.67
CA ASP A 189 10.71 27.30 -0.76
C ASP A 189 9.22 27.50 -1.08
N CYS A 190 8.88 28.67 -1.66
CA CYS A 190 7.49 29.02 -1.91
C CYS A 190 6.85 28.20 -3.05
N GLU A 191 7.62 27.82 -4.05
CA GLU A 191 7.14 27.02 -5.18
C GLU A 191 6.88 25.58 -4.73
N PHE A 192 7.77 25.00 -3.92
CA PHE A 192 7.59 23.68 -3.32
C PHE A 192 6.30 23.63 -2.52
N ARG A 193 6.09 24.58 -1.61
CA ARG A 193 4.88 24.63 -0.79
C ARG A 193 3.61 24.79 -1.61
N GLU A 194 3.64 25.60 -2.67
CA GLU A 194 2.46 25.75 -3.52
C GLU A 194 2.16 24.47 -4.29
N ARG A 195 3.17 23.81 -4.85
CA ARG A 195 3.01 22.50 -5.52
C ARG A 195 2.51 21.43 -4.54
N GLU A 196 3.06 21.37 -3.33
CA GLU A 196 2.61 20.47 -2.26
C GLU A 196 1.15 20.73 -1.88
N ARG A 197 0.78 22.01 -1.72
CA ARG A 197 -0.59 22.42 -1.40
C ARG A 197 -1.57 22.00 -2.50
N LEU A 198 -1.22 22.20 -3.77
CA LEU A 198 -2.06 21.82 -4.91
C LEU A 198 -2.26 20.29 -5.00
N LEU A 199 -1.20 19.51 -4.75
CA LEU A 199 -1.30 18.05 -4.65
C LEU A 199 -2.16 17.61 -3.46
N GLY A 200 -1.94 18.21 -2.28
CA GLY A 200 -2.69 17.91 -1.07
C GLY A 200 -4.19 18.22 -1.19
N GLN A 201 -4.54 19.23 -1.98
CA GLN A 201 -5.93 19.61 -2.28
C GLN A 201 -6.51 18.87 -3.50
N GLY A 202 -5.70 18.09 -4.22
CA GLY A 202 -6.13 17.33 -5.39
C GLY A 202 -6.40 18.19 -6.63
N PHE A 203 -5.77 19.36 -6.73
CA PHE A 203 -5.85 20.24 -7.90
C PHE A 203 -4.95 19.80 -9.06
N ASN A 204 -3.95 18.94 -8.80
CA ASN A 204 -3.10 18.30 -9.79
C ASN A 204 -2.73 16.86 -9.37
N GLU A 205 -2.09 16.12 -10.27
CA GLU A 205 -1.64 14.73 -10.06
C GLU A 205 -0.17 14.53 -10.45
N ASP A 206 0.62 15.60 -10.38
CA ASP A 206 2.02 15.68 -10.79
C ASP A 206 2.98 15.14 -9.71
N TYR A 207 2.60 14.03 -9.08
CA TYR A 207 3.35 13.38 -7.99
C TYR A 207 4.80 13.08 -8.37
N LYS A 208 5.04 12.61 -9.59
CA LYS A 208 6.38 12.34 -10.12
C LYS A 208 7.20 13.62 -10.21
N GLU A 209 6.66 14.65 -10.85
CA GLU A 209 7.33 15.93 -11.04
C GLU A 209 7.62 16.63 -9.70
N MET A 210 6.76 16.44 -8.69
CA MET A 210 7.00 16.95 -7.35
C MET A 210 8.24 16.33 -6.69
N LEU A 211 8.49 15.03 -6.87
CA LEU A 211 9.72 14.42 -6.35
C LEU A 211 10.96 14.79 -7.14
N ILE A 212 10.82 15.00 -8.46
CA ILE A 212 11.91 15.52 -9.30
C ILE A 212 12.29 16.92 -8.80
N PHE A 213 11.30 17.80 -8.63
CA PHE A 213 11.50 19.15 -8.12
C PHE A 213 12.11 19.15 -6.71
N MET A 214 11.61 18.30 -5.82
CA MET A 214 12.18 18.11 -4.48
C MET A 214 13.65 17.69 -4.54
N LYS A 215 14.00 16.74 -5.41
CA LYS A 215 15.38 16.29 -5.62
C LYS A 215 16.25 17.45 -6.10
N GLU A 216 15.83 18.17 -7.12
CA GLU A 216 16.58 19.29 -7.72
C GLU A 216 16.83 20.43 -6.70
N LEU A 217 15.82 20.79 -5.91
CA LEU A 217 15.97 21.80 -4.85
C LEU A 217 17.03 21.39 -3.82
N LEU A 218 17.02 20.14 -3.38
CA LEU A 218 17.99 19.62 -2.42
C LEU A 218 19.40 19.54 -3.03
N GLU A 219 19.52 19.10 -4.29
CA GLU A 219 20.81 19.05 -4.98
C GLU A 219 21.43 20.44 -5.12
N ASN A 220 20.62 21.44 -5.49
CA ASN A 220 21.04 22.82 -5.63
C ASN A 220 21.45 23.43 -4.28
N TYR A 221 20.64 23.22 -3.23
CA TYR A 221 20.90 23.79 -1.92
C TYR A 221 22.16 23.20 -1.26
N TYR A 222 22.34 21.88 -1.33
CA TYR A 222 23.47 21.21 -0.71
C TYR A 222 24.69 21.08 -1.64
N ASN A 223 24.57 21.51 -2.90
CA ASN A 223 25.58 21.34 -3.95
C ASN A 223 26.11 19.89 -4.03
N LYS A 224 25.19 18.93 -4.03
CA LYS A 224 25.47 17.48 -3.99
C LYS A 224 24.47 16.72 -4.83
N GLU A 225 24.97 15.86 -5.71
CA GLU A 225 24.12 14.97 -6.50
C GLU A 225 23.45 13.89 -5.64
N ILE A 226 22.16 13.66 -5.89
CA ILE A 226 21.34 12.62 -5.26
C ILE A 226 21.15 11.49 -6.28
N VAL A 227 21.94 10.43 -6.14
CA VAL A 227 21.84 9.25 -7.02
C VAL A 227 20.97 8.16 -6.40
N THR A 228 21.13 7.92 -5.10
CA THR A 228 20.50 6.81 -4.37
C THR A 228 19.61 7.29 -3.23
N ILE A 229 18.71 6.41 -2.77
CA ILE A 229 17.88 6.68 -1.58
C ILE A 229 18.75 7.04 -0.36
N ASN A 230 19.95 6.46 -0.26
CA ASN A 230 20.89 6.79 0.81
C ASN A 230 21.33 8.27 0.75
N ASP A 231 21.57 8.78 -0.44
CA ASP A 231 22.03 10.15 -0.64
C ASP A 231 20.92 11.12 -0.26
N PHE A 232 19.69 10.81 -0.71
CA PHE A 232 18.48 11.52 -0.31
C PHE A 232 18.36 11.60 1.22
N ARG A 233 18.36 10.46 1.90
CA ARG A 233 18.22 10.38 3.36
C ARG A 233 19.34 11.07 4.14
N LYS A 234 20.56 11.09 3.59
CA LYS A 234 21.71 11.76 4.24
C LYS A 234 21.57 13.28 4.23
N LEU A 235 20.99 13.83 3.16
CA LEU A 235 20.76 15.27 3.05
C LEU A 235 19.57 15.73 3.88
N THR A 236 18.59 14.85 4.10
CA THR A 236 17.36 15.13 4.87
C THR A 236 17.43 14.59 6.31
N ARG A 237 18.62 14.40 6.88
CA ARG A 237 18.79 13.96 8.26
C ARG A 237 19.23 15.15 9.10
N ARG A 238 18.46 15.47 10.13
CA ARG A 238 18.85 16.42 11.18
C ARG A 238 19.92 15.81 12.10
#